data_AF-A0A2V7A6K3-F1
#
_entry.id   AF-A0A2V7A6K3-F1
#
_cell.length_a   1.000
_cell.length_b   1.000
_cell.length_c   1.000
_cell.angle_alpha   90.00
_cell.angle_beta   90.00
_cell.angle_gamma   90.00
#
_symmetry.space_group_name_H-M   'P 1'
#
loop_
_entity.id
_entity.type
_entity.pdbx_description
1 polymer ?
#
loop_
_entity_poly.entity_id
_entity_poly.type
_entity_poly.pdbx_seq_one_letter_code
_entity_poly.pdbx_strand_id
1 'polypeptide(L)'
;MSDDALWYEAALLVGLTNALNVVADAPLAVLEPAQPAPAAEVVFAEIRAFYERADVPSPFRRVAADPGYLADLWGATRRAFTDHHLGRQLKEALAFAVSVTTRSQFGTAFHLG
;
A
#
# COMPACT_ATOMS: atom_id res chain seq x y z
N MET A 1 26.74 -6.55 7.67
CA MET A 1 25.33 -6.98 7.47
C MET A 1 24.33 -5.82 7.67
N SER A 2 24.74 -4.54 7.59
CA SER A 2 23.85 -3.38 7.76
C SER A 2 23.13 -2.96 6.48
N ASP A 3 23.80 -3.07 5.33
CA ASP A 3 23.33 -2.44 4.08
C ASP A 3 22.21 -3.25 3.42
N ASP A 4 22.22 -4.57 3.58
CA ASP A 4 21.14 -5.44 3.10
C ASP A 4 19.80 -5.08 3.76
N ALA A 5 19.81 -4.68 5.04
CA ALA A 5 18.59 -4.30 5.76
C ALA A 5 17.91 -3.06 5.16
N LEU A 6 18.70 -2.08 4.70
CA LEU A 6 18.20 -0.89 4.01
C LEU A 6 17.58 -1.25 2.65
N TRP A 7 18.24 -2.13 1.89
CA TRP A 7 17.73 -2.55 0.60
C TRP A 7 16.42 -3.33 0.72
N TYR A 8 16.31 -4.25 1.70
CA TYR A 8 15.06 -4.96 1.96
C TYR A 8 13.93 -4.04 2.42
N GLU A 9 14.23 -3.05 3.26
CA GLU A 9 13.24 -2.06 3.71
C GLU A 9 12.73 -1.20 2.55
N ALA A 10 13.63 -0.72 1.68
CA ALA A 10 13.28 0.02 0.48
C ALA A 10 12.48 -0.85 -0.51
N ALA A 11 12.91 -2.08 -0.78
CA ALA A 11 12.25 -2.99 -1.70
C ALA A 11 10.82 -3.36 -1.24
N LEU A 12 10.62 -3.59 0.06
CA LEU A 12 9.29 -3.82 0.63
C LEU A 12 8.36 -2.62 0.37
N LEU A 13 8.84 -1.41 0.62
CA LEU A 13 8.08 -0.19 0.41
C LEU A 13 7.76 0.05 -1.08
N VAL A 14 8.72 -0.21 -1.98
CA VAL A 14 8.52 -0.13 -3.43
C VAL A 14 7.44 -1.11 -3.88
N GLY A 15 7.55 -2.39 -3.49
CA GLY A 15 6.60 -3.44 -3.86
C GLY A 15 5.19 -3.13 -3.36
N LEU A 16 5.08 -2.68 -2.10
CA LEU A 16 3.80 -2.27 -1.52
C LEU A 16 3.18 -1.08 -2.28
N THR A 17 3.98 -0.05 -2.56
CA THR A 17 3.50 1.15 -3.28
C THR A 17 3.00 0.78 -4.67
N ASN A 18 3.71 -0.11 -5.37
CA ASN A 18 3.28 -0.60 -6.67
C ASN A 18 1.96 -1.38 -6.59
N ALA A 19 1.80 -2.26 -5.59
CA ALA A 19 0.54 -2.99 -5.38
C ALA A 19 -0.63 -2.02 -5.12
N LEU A 20 -0.44 -0.99 -4.30
CA LEU A 20 -1.45 0.04 -4.04
C LEU A 20 -1.80 0.82 -5.31
N ASN A 21 -0.82 1.13 -6.17
CA ASN A 21 -1.07 1.81 -7.44
C ASN A 21 -1.84 0.94 -8.42
N VAL A 22 -1.52 -0.35 -8.54
CA VAL A 22 -2.27 -1.30 -9.37
C VAL A 22 -3.73 -1.36 -8.94
N VAL A 23 -3.99 -1.46 -7.64
CA VAL A 23 -5.37 -1.43 -7.09
C VAL A 23 -6.05 -0.10 -7.36
N ALA A 24 -5.33 1.03 -7.26
CA ALA A 24 -5.85 2.37 -7.53
C ALA A 24 -6.20 2.60 -9.02
N ASP A 25 -5.49 1.94 -9.92
CA ASP A 25 -5.67 2.10 -11.36
C ASP A 25 -6.60 1.03 -11.96
N ALA A 26 -6.95 -0.03 -11.21
CA ALA A 26 -7.89 -1.06 -11.63
C ALA A 26 -9.28 -0.47 -12.00
N PRO A 27 -9.94 -0.95 -13.07
CA PRO A 27 -11.25 -0.47 -13.48
C PRO A 27 -12.28 -0.63 -12.35
N LEU A 28 -13.13 0.39 -12.13
CA LEU A 28 -14.14 0.42 -11.07
C LEU A 28 -15.07 -0.81 -11.08
N ALA A 29 -15.35 -1.38 -12.25
CA ALA A 29 -16.19 -2.57 -12.42
C ALA A 29 -15.56 -3.88 -11.90
N VAL A 30 -14.24 -3.90 -11.65
CA VAL A 30 -13.52 -5.10 -11.14
C VAL A 30 -13.59 -5.17 -9.61
N LEU A 31 -13.91 -4.08 -8.92
CA LEU A 31 -13.77 -3.91 -7.47
C LEU A 31 -15.00 -3.22 -6.86
N GLU A 32 -16.21 -3.44 -7.41
CA GLU A 32 -17.43 -2.89 -6.82
C GLU A 32 -17.48 -3.25 -5.32
N PRO A 33 -17.79 -2.28 -4.45
CA PRO A 33 -17.78 -2.54 -3.02
C PRO A 33 -18.96 -3.47 -2.73
N ALA A 34 -18.66 -4.75 -2.52
CA ALA A 34 -19.45 -5.52 -1.58
C ALA A 34 -19.49 -4.67 -0.31
N GLN A 35 -20.68 -4.26 0.09
CA GLN A 35 -20.93 -3.55 1.35
C GLN A 35 -19.97 -4.13 2.40
N PRO A 36 -19.00 -3.35 2.91
CA PRO A 36 -17.82 -3.92 3.53
C PRO A 36 -18.26 -4.85 4.64
N ALA A 37 -17.80 -6.10 4.58
CA ALA A 37 -18.12 -7.08 5.60
C ALA A 37 -17.73 -6.48 6.97
N PRO A 38 -18.46 -6.75 8.06
CA PRO A 38 -18.16 -6.18 9.38
C PRO A 38 -16.69 -6.37 9.82
N ALA A 39 -16.03 -7.42 9.32
CA ALA A 39 -14.61 -7.69 9.54
C ALA A 39 -13.67 -6.63 8.92
N ALA A 40 -14.03 -6.01 7.79
CA ALA A 40 -13.24 -4.96 7.14
C ALA A 40 -13.24 -3.64 7.95
N GLU A 41 -14.30 -3.39 8.73
CA GLU A 41 -14.44 -2.14 9.48
C GLU A 41 -13.38 -2.00 10.59
N VAL A 42 -12.95 -3.12 11.18
CA VAL A 42 -11.84 -3.14 12.15
C VAL A 42 -10.57 -2.61 11.49
N VAL A 43 -10.24 -3.10 10.30
CA VAL A 43 -9.05 -2.67 9.55
C VAL A 43 -9.20 -1.21 9.09
N PHE A 44 -10.41 -0.79 8.69
CA PHE A 44 -10.68 0.60 8.33
C PHE A 44 -10.48 1.58 9.49
N ALA A 45 -10.86 1.20 10.72
CA ALA A 45 -10.61 2.00 11.90
C ALA A 45 -9.11 2.21 12.13
N GLU A 46 -8.30 1.16 11.99
CA GLU A 46 -6.84 1.25 12.10
C GLU A 46 -6.23 2.15 11.01
N ILE A 47 -6.70 2.02 9.77
CA ILE A 47 -6.21 2.83 8.64
C ILE A 47 -6.51 4.32 8.87
N ARG A 48 -7.74 4.65 9.29
CA ARG A 48 -8.13 6.03 9.60
C ARG A 48 -7.28 6.63 10.71
N ALA A 49 -7.01 5.85 11.76
CA ALA A 49 -6.16 6.28 12.87
C ALA A 49 -4.72 6.53 12.40
N PHE A 50 -4.15 5.63 11.60
CA PHE A 50 -2.76 5.74 11.14
C PHE A 50 -2.51 6.91 10.18
N TYR A 51 -3.46 7.21 9.29
CA TYR A 51 -3.35 8.34 8.36
C TYR A 51 -3.96 9.64 8.91
N GLU A 52 -4.48 9.62 10.14
CA GLU A 52 -5.13 10.75 10.82
C GLU A 52 -6.22 11.40 9.95
N ARG A 53 -7.08 10.58 9.34
CA ARG A 53 -8.13 11.02 8.41
C ARG A 53 -9.44 10.27 8.61
N ALA A 54 -10.54 10.93 8.27
CA ALA A 54 -11.89 10.38 8.41
C ALA A 54 -12.22 9.35 7.32
N ASP A 55 -11.60 9.44 6.15
CA ASP A 55 -11.82 8.54 5.03
C ASP A 55 -10.71 7.48 4.91
N VAL A 56 -11.07 6.31 4.39
CA VAL A 56 -10.11 5.25 4.07
C VAL A 56 -9.59 5.50 2.64
N PRO A 57 -8.26 5.53 2.41
CA PRO A 57 -7.70 5.69 1.07
C PRO A 57 -8.27 4.66 0.08
N SER A 58 -8.47 5.08 -1.18
CA SER A 58 -9.18 4.29 -2.18
C SER A 58 -8.63 2.88 -2.41
N PRO A 59 -7.31 2.60 -2.36
CA PRO A 59 -6.82 1.24 -2.59
C PRO A 59 -7.35 0.25 -1.54
N PHE A 60 -7.34 0.64 -0.25
CA PHE A 60 -7.85 -0.20 0.83
C PHE A 60 -9.37 -0.42 0.74
N ARG A 61 -10.12 0.61 0.34
CA ARG A 61 -11.57 0.47 0.12
C ARG A 61 -11.90 -0.53 -0.99
N ARG A 62 -11.09 -0.55 -2.06
CA ARG A 62 -11.33 -1.43 -3.21
C ARG A 62 -11.03 -2.91 -2.91
N VAL A 63 -10.07 -3.19 -2.04
CA VAL A 63 -9.75 -4.58 -1.64
C VAL A 63 -10.62 -5.10 -0.51
N ALA A 64 -11.50 -4.27 0.06
CA ALA A 64 -12.28 -4.61 1.25
C ALA A 64 -13.34 -5.70 1.04
N ALA A 65 -13.64 -6.05 -0.22
CA ALA A 65 -14.45 -7.22 -0.55
C ALA A 65 -13.80 -8.53 -0.08
N ASP A 66 -12.47 -8.56 0.08
CA ASP A 66 -11.73 -9.63 0.72
C ASP A 66 -11.10 -9.10 2.03
N PRO A 67 -11.73 -9.33 3.19
CA PRO A 67 -11.20 -8.88 4.47
C PRO A 67 -9.85 -9.49 4.84
N GLY A 68 -9.54 -10.70 4.36
CA GLY A 68 -8.26 -11.36 4.59
C GLY A 68 -7.15 -10.65 3.82
N TYR A 69 -7.36 -10.44 2.52
CA TYR A 69 -6.43 -9.68 1.69
C TYR A 69 -6.25 -8.23 2.16
N LEU A 70 -7.32 -7.57 2.59
CA LEU A 70 -7.27 -6.24 3.20
C LEU A 70 -6.39 -6.24 4.47
N ALA A 71 -6.55 -7.22 5.36
CA ALA A 71 -5.76 -7.34 6.58
C ALA A 71 -4.27 -7.57 6.29
N ASP A 72 -3.95 -8.43 5.31
CA ASP A 72 -2.57 -8.71 4.89
C ASP A 72 -1.91 -7.47 4.27
N LEU A 73 -2.60 -6.80 3.34
CA LEU A 73 -2.12 -5.56 2.71
C LEU A 73 -1.90 -4.46 3.75
N TRP A 74 -2.81 -4.35 4.73
CA TRP A 74 -2.67 -3.40 5.82
C TRP A 74 -1.50 -3.73 6.75
N GLY A 75 -1.34 -5.01 7.11
CA GLY A 75 -0.20 -5.48 7.92
C GLY A 75 1.14 -5.17 7.25
N ALA A 76 1.25 -5.42 5.94
CA ALA A 76 2.42 -5.05 5.15
C ALA A 76 2.65 -3.53 5.12
N THR A 77 1.58 -2.74 5.00
CA THR A 77 1.65 -1.27 5.02
C THR A 77 2.19 -0.74 6.33
N ARG A 78 1.61 -1.17 7.46
CA ARG A 78 2.09 -0.76 8.77
C ARG A 78 3.56 -1.15 8.96
N ARG A 79 3.93 -2.38 8.61
CA ARG A 79 5.31 -2.86 8.71
C ARG A 79 6.28 -2.00 7.88
N ALA A 80 5.92 -1.63 6.65
CA ALA A 80 6.77 -0.81 5.80
C ALA A 80 6.99 0.59 6.40
N PHE A 81 5.98 1.15 7.07
CA PHE A 81 6.03 2.49 7.66
C PHE A 81 6.45 2.54 9.14
N THR A 82 6.63 1.41 9.81
CA THR A 82 7.29 1.35 11.12
C THR A 82 8.73 1.85 10.98
N ASP A 83 9.16 2.78 11.83
CA ASP A 83 10.53 3.29 11.77
C ASP A 83 11.54 2.15 12.04
N HIS A 84 12.44 1.95 11.07
CA HIS A 84 13.56 1.04 11.17
C HIS A 84 14.84 1.81 10.82
N HIS A 85 15.46 1.56 9.66
CA HIS A 85 16.64 2.30 9.23
C HIS A 85 16.26 3.50 8.36
N LEU A 86 15.16 3.40 7.60
CA LEU A 86 14.61 4.53 6.85
C LEU A 86 13.60 5.28 7.72
N GLY A 87 13.82 6.59 7.89
CA GLY A 87 12.84 7.47 8.55
C GLY A 87 11.61 7.71 7.68
N ARG A 88 10.50 8.09 8.32
CA ARG A 88 9.21 8.40 7.68
C ARG A 88 9.30 9.27 6.42
N GLN A 89 10.07 10.36 6.46
CA GLN A 89 10.21 11.28 5.32
C GLN A 89 10.81 10.61 4.08
N LEU A 90 11.85 9.78 4.26
CA LEU A 90 12.48 9.05 3.14
C LEU A 90 11.53 8.01 2.56
N LYS A 91 10.72 7.36 3.41
CA LYS A 91 9.70 6.41 2.97
C LYS A 91 8.63 7.10 2.13
N GLU A 92 8.14 8.25 2.56
CA GLU A 92 7.16 9.02 1.80
C GLU A 92 7.74 9.51 0.47
N ALA A 93 8.99 9.98 0.45
CA ALA A 93 9.68 10.35 -0.78
C ALA A 93 9.84 9.17 -1.75
N LEU A 94 10.19 7.98 -1.24
CA LEU A 94 10.31 6.78 -2.06
C LEU A 94 8.95 6.32 -2.62
N ALA A 95 7.90 6.30 -1.79
CA ALA A 95 6.55 5.96 -2.23
C ALA A 95 6.04 6.95 -3.30
N PHE A 96 6.34 8.25 -3.14
CA PHE A 96 6.03 9.25 -4.16
C PHE A 96 6.79 8.98 -5.46
N ALA A 97 8.11 8.77 -5.38
CA ALA A 97 8.94 8.49 -6.55
C ALA A 97 8.44 7.26 -7.31
N VAL A 98 8.13 6.17 -6.61
CA VAL A 98 7.55 4.95 -7.19
C VAL A 98 6.22 5.27 -7.88
N SER A 99 5.33 6.03 -7.24
CA SER A 99 4.02 6.35 -7.82
C SER A 99 4.08 7.21 -9.08
N VAL A 100 5.12 8.05 -9.20
CA VAL A 100 5.38 8.83 -10.42
C VAL A 100 6.03 7.96 -11.49
N THR A 101 6.99 7.11 -11.12
CA THR A 101 7.72 6.30 -12.09
C THR A 101 6.91 5.13 -12.62
N THR A 102 6.08 4.47 -11.80
CA THR A 102 5.19 3.38 -12.26
C THR A 102 4.14 3.84 -13.28
N ARG A 103 3.81 5.14 -13.28
CA ARG A 103 2.87 5.76 -14.23
C ARG A 103 3.56 6.40 -15.43
N SER A 104 4.89 6.41 -15.46
CA SER A 104 5.66 6.94 -16.59
C SER A 104 5.62 5.97 -17.76
N GLN A 105 5.61 6.48 -18.99
CA GLN A 105 5.86 5.69 -20.21
C GLN A 105 7.25 5.01 -20.21
N PHE A 106 8.16 5.49 -19.36
CA PHE A 106 9.49 4.91 -19.12
C PHE A 106 9.55 4.12 -17.80
N GLY A 107 8.42 3.96 -17.12
CA GLY A 107 8.29 3.19 -15.89
C GLY A 107 8.55 1.72 -16.15
N THR A 108 9.30 1.08 -15.27
CA THR A 108 9.42 -0.38 -15.27
C THR A 108 8.09 -0.96 -14.78
N ALA A 109 7.30 -1.53 -15.69
CA ALA A 109 6.25 -2.46 -15.29
C ALA A 109 6.94 -3.62 -14.54
N PHE A 110 6.87 -3.59 -13.21
CA PHE A 110 7.52 -4.58 -12.37
C PHE A 110 6.74 -5.89 -12.48
N HIS A 111 7.09 -6.70 -13.47
CA HIS A 111 6.56 -8.04 -13.64
C HIS A 111 7.36 -9.00 -12.74
N LEU A 112 6.72 -9.49 -11.67
CA LEU A 112 7.18 -10.68 -10.96
C LEU A 112 6.78 -11.88 -11.82
N GLY A 113 7.71 -12.33 -12.67
CA GLY A 113 7.64 -13.63 -13.33
C GLY A 113 8.11 -14.75 -12.41
#